data_AF-A0AAV5YNL6-F1
#
_entry.id   AF-A0AAV5YNL6-F1
#
_cell.length_a   1.000
_cell.length_b   1.000
_cell.length_c   1.000
_cell.angle_alpha   90.00
_cell.angle_beta   90.00
_cell.angle_gamma   90.00
#
_symmetry.space_group_name_H-M   'P 1'
#
loop_
_entity.id
_entity.type
_entity.pdbx_description
1 polymer ?
#
loop_
_entity_poly.entity_id
_entity_poly.type
_entity_poly.pdbx_seq_one_letter_code
_entity_poly.pdbx_strand_id
1 'polypeptide(L)'
;MRAGRRSVIDDQWGGEWRVNGGSGEAVMVMTPFHRLALAARNSAFQDRELKPRDIESVLKDQEGKLVFWVTLRGGRVDFARYYAPALLARQQELKASFAQNERTALRGDDGQFTARCLYVFSAEGVDPKATVTLLVRDVEAKVVAKFTVDLASMR
;
A
#
# COMPACT_ATOMS: atom_id res chain seq x y z
N MET A 1 -10.84 -34.65 -2.59
CA MET A 1 -10.01 -33.73 -1.77
C MET A 1 -9.67 -32.49 -2.58
N ARG A 2 -9.88 -31.31 -1.97
CA ARG A 2 -9.13 -30.04 -2.17
C ARG A 2 -9.24 -29.30 -3.51
N ALA A 3 -10.43 -28.83 -3.86
CA ALA A 3 -10.58 -27.65 -4.72
C ALA A 3 -9.94 -26.38 -4.08
N GLY A 4 -9.89 -26.30 -2.74
CA GLY A 4 -9.34 -25.15 -2.01
C GLY A 4 -7.83 -24.93 -2.11
N ARG A 5 -7.05 -25.86 -2.68
CA ARG A 5 -5.60 -25.67 -2.88
C ARG A 5 -5.21 -24.96 -4.17
N ARG A 6 -6.12 -24.86 -5.15
CA ARG A 6 -5.79 -24.28 -6.47
C ARG A 6 -6.02 -22.78 -6.56
N SER A 7 -6.79 -22.20 -5.64
CA SER A 7 -6.97 -20.74 -5.48
C SER A 7 -5.77 -20.03 -4.83
N VAL A 8 -4.71 -20.78 -4.51
CA VAL A 8 -3.69 -20.41 -3.51
C VAL A 8 -2.45 -19.74 -4.11
N ILE A 9 -2.26 -19.84 -5.42
CA ILE A 9 -1.12 -19.28 -6.17
C ILE A 9 -1.67 -18.49 -7.35
N ASP A 10 -2.58 -17.57 -7.09
CA ASP A 10 -2.99 -16.62 -8.12
C ASP A 10 -2.19 -15.33 -7.94
N ASP A 11 -1.32 -15.05 -8.92
CA ASP A 11 -0.58 -13.78 -9.02
C ASP A 11 -1.52 -12.56 -9.17
N GLN A 12 -2.83 -12.80 -9.37
CA GLN A 12 -3.86 -11.76 -9.46
C GLN A 12 -4.43 -11.32 -8.12
N TRP A 13 -4.22 -12.07 -7.02
CA TRP A 13 -4.82 -11.71 -5.73
C TRP A 13 -4.32 -10.34 -5.25
N GLY A 14 -5.26 -9.43 -5.05
CA GLY A 14 -5.01 -8.07 -4.59
C GLY A 14 -4.53 -7.11 -5.66
N GLY A 15 -4.63 -7.49 -6.94
CA GLY A 15 -4.36 -6.61 -8.08
C GLY A 15 -5.24 -5.36 -8.09
N GLU A 16 -6.48 -5.46 -7.62
CA GLU A 16 -7.42 -4.34 -7.47
C GLU A 16 -6.92 -3.26 -6.51
N TRP A 17 -6.15 -3.64 -5.49
CA TRP A 17 -5.54 -2.71 -4.52
C TRP A 17 -4.12 -2.28 -4.91
N ARG A 18 -3.59 -2.78 -6.04
CA ARG A 18 -2.22 -2.53 -6.48
C ARG A 18 -2.20 -1.59 -7.67
N VAL A 19 -1.42 -0.52 -7.56
CA VAL A 19 -1.06 0.35 -8.68
C VAL A 19 0.42 0.17 -8.95
N ASN A 20 0.77 -0.25 -10.16
CA ASN A 20 2.17 -0.33 -10.58
C ASN A 20 2.65 1.06 -11.03
N GLY A 21 3.86 1.41 -10.62
CA GLY A 21 4.58 2.60 -11.09
C GLY A 21 5.51 2.26 -12.26
N GLY A 22 6.51 3.11 -12.48
CA GLY A 22 7.57 2.85 -13.46
C GLY A 22 8.62 1.89 -12.90
N SER A 23 9.37 1.20 -13.79
CA SER A 23 10.65 0.54 -13.45
C SER A 23 10.65 -0.41 -12.23
N GLY A 24 9.52 -1.08 -11.95
CA GLY A 24 9.36 -2.04 -10.85
C GLY A 24 8.84 -1.45 -9.53
N GLU A 25 8.51 -0.16 -9.53
CA GLU A 25 7.82 0.49 -8.41
C GLU A 25 6.35 0.06 -8.35
N ALA A 26 5.76 0.09 -7.16
CA ALA A 26 4.34 -0.15 -7.00
C ALA A 26 3.84 0.40 -5.67
N VAL A 27 2.53 0.60 -5.58
CA VAL A 27 1.84 0.87 -4.32
C VAL A 27 0.69 -0.10 -4.14
N MET A 28 0.57 -0.63 -2.93
CA MET A 28 -0.59 -1.38 -2.47
C MET A 28 -1.37 -0.51 -1.47
N VAL A 29 -2.65 -0.32 -1.72
CA VAL A 29 -3.53 0.50 -0.89
C VAL A 29 -4.28 -0.39 0.07
N MET A 30 -4.08 -0.21 1.37
CA MET A 30 -4.74 -1.02 2.39
C MET A 30 -6.07 -0.37 2.76
N THR A 31 -7.12 -0.73 2.03
CA THR A 31 -8.50 -0.39 2.40
C THR A 31 -9.01 -1.36 3.48
N PRO A 32 -10.12 -1.04 4.17
CA PRO A 32 -10.79 -2.00 5.06
C PRO A 32 -11.11 -3.33 4.36
N PHE A 33 -11.55 -3.28 3.09
CA PHE A 33 -11.84 -4.46 2.28
C PHE A 33 -10.60 -5.32 2.01
N HIS A 34 -9.49 -4.69 1.60
CA HIS A 34 -8.20 -5.37 1.43
C HIS A 34 -7.77 -6.09 2.72
N ARG A 35 -7.90 -5.42 3.87
CA ARG A 35 -7.48 -5.98 5.16
C ARG A 35 -8.35 -7.15 5.59
N LEU A 36 -9.66 -7.07 5.35
CA LEU A 36 -10.57 -8.19 5.59
C LEU A 36 -10.27 -9.37 4.67
N ALA A 37 -10.05 -9.12 3.36
CA ALA A 37 -9.67 -10.16 2.41
C ALA A 37 -8.35 -10.84 2.81
N LEU A 38 -7.35 -10.05 3.23
CA LEU A 38 -6.08 -10.57 3.72
C LEU A 38 -6.24 -11.38 5.02
N ALA A 39 -7.06 -10.91 5.96
CA ALA A 39 -7.34 -11.62 7.20
C ALA A 39 -8.05 -12.95 6.95
N ALA A 40 -9.07 -12.96 6.08
CA ALA A 40 -9.78 -14.16 5.68
C ALA A 40 -8.85 -15.17 5.00
N ARG A 41 -7.99 -14.69 4.08
CA ARG A 41 -6.98 -15.51 3.42
C ARG A 41 -6.00 -16.14 4.42
N ASN A 42 -5.49 -15.35 5.38
CA ASN A 42 -4.60 -15.85 6.42
C ASN A 42 -5.25 -16.88 7.35
N SER A 43 -6.52 -16.69 7.71
CA SER A 43 -7.28 -17.68 8.49
C SER A 43 -7.48 -18.97 7.71
N ALA A 44 -7.85 -18.88 6.43
CA ALA A 44 -7.99 -20.04 5.55
C ALA A 44 -6.67 -20.81 5.40
N PHE A 45 -5.53 -20.11 5.32
CA PHE A 45 -4.21 -20.74 5.31
C PHE A 45 -3.88 -21.51 6.59
N GLN A 46 -4.45 -21.09 7.72
CA GLN A 46 -4.26 -21.73 9.02
C GLN A 46 -5.36 -22.77 9.31
N ASP A 47 -6.19 -23.13 8.32
CA ASP A 47 -7.36 -24.00 8.47
C ASP A 47 -8.31 -23.51 9.59
N ARG A 48 -8.49 -22.19 9.70
CA ARG A 48 -9.34 -21.51 10.70
C ARG A 48 -10.40 -20.65 10.03
N GLU A 49 -11.52 -20.47 10.73
CA GLU A 49 -12.53 -19.47 10.37
C GLU A 49 -12.16 -18.10 10.93
N LEU A 50 -12.43 -17.04 10.16
CA LEU A 50 -12.29 -15.67 10.64
C LEU A 50 -13.49 -15.33 11.53
N LYS A 51 -13.24 -15.04 12.81
CA LYS A 51 -14.33 -14.82 13.77
C LYS A 51 -14.90 -13.39 13.64
N PRO A 52 -16.18 -13.16 14.01
CA PRO A 52 -16.78 -11.83 13.98
C PRO A 52 -15.98 -10.74 14.71
N ARG A 53 -15.45 -11.06 15.90
CA ARG A 53 -14.57 -10.16 16.66
C ARG A 53 -13.33 -9.73 15.87
N ASP A 54 -12.76 -10.63 15.08
CA ASP A 54 -11.54 -10.36 14.31
C ASP A 54 -11.87 -9.45 13.12
N ILE A 55 -13.05 -9.61 12.52
CA ILE A 55 -13.60 -8.71 11.49
C ILE A 55 -13.77 -7.30 12.06
N GLU A 56 -14.44 -7.16 13.20
CA GLU A 56 -14.65 -5.87 13.87
C GLU A 56 -13.32 -5.18 14.21
N SER A 57 -12.36 -5.93 14.74
CA SER A 57 -11.02 -5.40 15.05
C SER A 57 -10.30 -4.89 13.80
N VAL A 58 -10.33 -5.65 12.70
CA VAL A 58 -9.69 -5.25 11.44
C VAL A 58 -10.32 -3.98 10.87
N LEU A 59 -11.65 -3.88 10.90
CA LEU A 59 -12.37 -2.70 10.42
C LEU A 59 -12.03 -1.46 11.26
N LYS A 60 -12.04 -1.61 12.59
CA LYS A 60 -11.72 -0.51 13.53
C LYS A 60 -10.28 0.00 13.36
N ASP A 61 -9.31 -0.89 13.14
CA ASP A 61 -7.91 -0.48 12.96
C ASP A 61 -7.70 0.41 11.72
N GLN A 62 -8.53 0.23 10.68
CA GLN A 62 -8.49 0.96 9.42
C GLN A 62 -9.40 2.20 9.39
N GLU A 63 -10.26 2.38 10.39
CA GLU A 63 -11.20 3.49 10.42
C GLU A 63 -10.47 4.84 10.34
N GLY A 64 -10.96 5.72 9.46
CA GLY A 64 -10.45 7.07 9.27
C GLY A 64 -9.05 7.17 8.64
N LYS A 65 -8.51 6.09 8.05
CA LYS A 65 -7.14 6.07 7.51
C LYS A 65 -7.09 5.60 6.06
N LEU A 66 -6.17 6.17 5.30
CA LEU A 66 -5.68 5.63 4.03
C LEU A 66 -4.23 5.21 4.19
N VAL A 67 -3.94 3.94 3.93
CA VAL A 67 -2.62 3.35 4.14
C VAL A 67 -2.05 2.88 2.81
N PHE A 68 -0.81 3.29 2.52
CA PHE A 68 -0.09 2.95 1.31
C PHE A 68 1.18 2.19 1.66
N TRP A 69 1.30 0.96 1.16
CA TRP A 69 2.51 0.17 1.15
C TRP A 69 3.22 0.36 -0.19
N VAL A 70 4.32 1.10 -0.18
CA VAL A 70 5.02 1.53 -1.38
C VAL A 70 6.29 0.72 -1.55
N THR A 71 6.50 0.19 -2.74
CA THR A 71 7.76 -0.38 -3.20
C THR A 71 8.41 0.61 -4.15
N LEU A 72 9.60 1.09 -3.79
CA LEU A 72 10.38 2.07 -4.53
C LEU A 72 11.68 1.46 -5.01
N ARG A 73 12.26 2.03 -6.07
CA ARG A 73 13.50 1.56 -6.69
C ARG A 73 14.53 2.68 -6.74
N GLY A 74 15.80 2.36 -6.54
CA GLY A 74 16.86 3.37 -6.52
C GLY A 74 18.27 2.79 -6.65
N GLY A 75 19.23 3.65 -7.01
CA GLY A 75 20.61 3.25 -7.30
C GLY A 75 21.55 3.16 -6.07
N ARG A 76 21.07 3.43 -4.86
CA ARG A 76 21.87 3.41 -3.62
C ARG A 76 21.12 2.71 -2.51
N VAL A 77 21.84 2.15 -1.54
CA VAL A 77 21.24 1.38 -0.43
C VAL A 77 20.34 2.21 0.49
N ASP A 78 20.57 3.51 0.64
CA ASP A 78 19.87 4.38 1.58
C ASP A 78 18.95 5.40 0.90
N PHE A 79 18.67 5.21 -0.39
CA PHE A 79 18.01 6.20 -1.24
C PHE A 79 16.66 6.70 -0.69
N ALA A 80 15.87 5.81 -0.08
CA ALA A 80 14.52 6.12 0.40
C ALA A 80 14.47 6.66 1.83
N ARG A 81 15.61 6.68 2.55
CA ARG A 81 15.66 6.93 4.01
C ARG A 81 14.94 8.20 4.44
N TYR A 82 14.99 9.24 3.61
CA TYR A 82 14.47 10.58 3.90
C TYR A 82 13.34 11.01 2.96
N TYR A 83 12.72 10.07 2.26
CA TYR A 83 11.61 10.41 1.38
C TYR A 83 10.39 10.92 2.15
N ALA A 84 9.77 11.96 1.60
CA ALA A 84 8.63 12.63 2.16
C ALA A 84 7.38 12.34 1.31
N PRO A 85 6.36 11.66 1.88
CA PRO A 85 5.12 11.39 1.17
C PRO A 85 4.12 12.55 1.29
N ALA A 86 3.33 12.76 0.25
CA ALA A 86 2.18 13.65 0.24
C ALA A 86 1.05 13.05 -0.59
N LEU A 87 -0.20 13.24 -0.16
CA LEU A 87 -1.36 12.75 -0.89
C LEU A 87 -2.13 13.94 -1.47
N LEU A 88 -2.23 13.99 -2.79
CA LEU A 88 -3.10 14.93 -3.48
C LEU A 88 -4.50 14.32 -3.58
N ALA A 89 -5.47 14.94 -2.91
CA ALA A 89 -6.88 14.62 -3.04
C ALA A 89 -7.60 15.87 -3.57
N ARG A 90 -8.20 15.75 -4.76
CA ARG A 90 -8.79 16.88 -5.51
C ARG A 90 -7.74 17.96 -5.80
N GLN A 91 -7.69 19.03 -5.01
CA GLN A 91 -6.73 20.14 -5.12
C GLN A 91 -6.01 20.42 -3.79
N GLN A 92 -6.18 19.55 -2.79
CA GLN A 92 -5.54 19.70 -1.49
C GLN A 92 -4.40 18.69 -1.36
N GLU A 93 -3.24 19.17 -0.92
CA GLU A 93 -2.15 18.31 -0.50
C GLU A 93 -2.30 17.97 1.00
N LEU A 94 -2.45 16.68 1.27
CA LEU A 94 -2.55 16.12 2.61
C LEU A 94 -1.17 15.62 3.04
N LYS A 95 -0.76 16.01 4.26
CA LYS A 95 0.44 15.47 4.89
C LYS A 95 0.15 14.08 5.46
N ALA A 96 1.16 13.21 5.39
CA ALA A 96 1.08 11.93 6.07
C ALA A 96 1.02 12.15 7.59
N SER A 97 0.11 11.44 8.27
CA SER A 97 0.07 11.38 9.72
C SER A 97 1.14 10.42 10.27
N PHE A 98 1.60 9.48 9.43
CA PHE A 98 2.71 8.59 9.74
C PHE A 98 3.46 8.21 8.47
N ALA A 99 4.79 8.18 8.54
CA ALA A 99 5.66 7.72 7.46
C ALA A 99 6.78 6.85 8.04
N GLN A 100 6.97 5.67 7.46
CA GLN A 100 8.07 4.78 7.76
C GLN A 100 8.75 4.40 6.44
N ASN A 101 9.98 4.84 6.27
CA ASN A 101 10.82 4.44 5.14
C ASN A 101 11.76 3.32 5.56
N GLU A 102 11.99 2.37 4.66
CA GLU A 102 13.09 1.43 4.80
C GLU A 102 14.42 2.20 4.74
N ARG A 103 15.23 2.05 5.78
CA ARG A 103 16.50 2.78 5.93
C ARG A 103 17.63 2.18 5.08
N THR A 104 17.52 0.87 4.81
CA THR A 104 18.52 0.07 4.10
C THR A 104 17.77 -0.81 3.11
N ALA A 105 17.74 -0.38 1.86
CA ALA A 105 17.06 -1.06 0.77
C ALA A 105 17.75 -2.38 0.40
N LEU A 106 16.97 -3.33 -0.10
CA LEU A 106 17.45 -4.63 -0.53
C LEU A 106 17.99 -4.56 -1.95
N ARG A 107 19.21 -5.06 -2.17
CA ARG A 107 19.80 -5.14 -3.50
C ARG A 107 19.15 -6.28 -4.29
N GLY A 108 18.64 -5.98 -5.48
CA GLY A 108 18.14 -6.94 -6.45
C GLY A 108 19.25 -7.49 -7.35
N ASP A 109 18.93 -8.57 -8.07
CA ASP A 109 19.86 -9.24 -8.99
C ASP A 109 20.26 -8.37 -10.18
N ASP A 110 19.43 -7.39 -10.53
CA ASP A 110 19.68 -6.37 -11.54
C ASP A 110 20.60 -5.23 -11.05
N GLY A 111 21.12 -5.35 -9.83
CA GLY A 111 22.01 -4.38 -9.21
C GLY A 111 21.33 -3.12 -8.66
N GLN A 112 20.02 -2.97 -8.85
CA GLN A 112 19.22 -1.88 -8.28
C GLN A 112 18.80 -2.21 -6.85
N PHE A 113 18.46 -1.19 -6.06
CA PHE A 113 17.95 -1.36 -4.71
C PHE A 113 16.44 -1.19 -4.67
N THR A 114 15.77 -1.95 -3.81
CA THR A 114 14.34 -1.90 -3.57
C THR A 114 14.08 -1.52 -2.12
N ALA A 115 13.32 -0.45 -1.90
CA ALA A 115 12.88 -0.01 -0.57
C ALA A 115 11.38 -0.21 -0.40
N ARG A 116 10.95 -0.66 0.78
CA ARG A 116 9.55 -0.75 1.18
C ARG A 116 9.21 0.33 2.20
N CYS A 117 8.23 1.16 1.87
CA CYS A 117 7.80 2.27 2.71
C CYS A 117 6.31 2.13 3.07
N LEU A 118 5.94 2.63 4.24
CA LEU A 118 4.57 2.68 4.74
C LEU A 118 4.18 4.14 4.99
N TYR A 119 3.14 4.59 4.31
CA TYR A 119 2.60 5.94 4.45
C TYR A 119 1.14 5.88 4.88
N VAL A 120 0.78 6.67 5.88
CA VAL A 120 -0.59 6.75 6.42
C VAL A 120 -1.06 8.18 6.34
N PHE A 121 -2.28 8.36 5.83
CA PHE A 121 -2.98 9.63 5.73
C PHE A 121 -4.31 9.54 6.47
N SER A 122 -4.79 10.68 6.97
CA SER A 122 -6.19 10.78 7.38
C SER A 122 -7.08 10.59 6.15
N ALA A 123 -8.12 9.77 6.28
CA ALA A 123 -9.18 9.65 5.28
C ALA A 123 -10.27 10.73 5.46
N GLU A 124 -10.19 11.53 6.53
CA GLU A 124 -11.16 12.60 6.79
C GLU A 124 -11.19 13.61 5.64
N GLY A 125 -12.39 13.86 5.10
CA GLY A 125 -12.59 14.74 3.95
C GLY A 125 -12.13 14.16 2.60
N VAL A 126 -11.58 12.94 2.57
CA VAL A 126 -11.25 12.25 1.32
C VAL A 126 -12.46 11.48 0.84
N ASP A 127 -12.89 11.76 -0.38
CA ASP A 127 -13.99 11.05 -1.03
C ASP A 127 -13.56 9.60 -1.36
N PRO A 128 -14.26 8.57 -0.84
CA PRO A 128 -13.88 7.17 -1.06
C PRO A 128 -14.09 6.70 -2.50
N LYS A 129 -14.68 7.53 -3.37
CA LYS A 129 -14.82 7.27 -4.81
C LYS A 129 -13.92 8.17 -5.66
N ALA A 130 -13.05 8.98 -5.04
CA ALA A 130 -12.17 9.86 -5.79
C ALA A 130 -10.90 9.15 -6.27
N THR A 131 -10.33 9.71 -7.32
CA THR A 131 -8.94 9.49 -7.68
C THR A 131 -8.05 10.37 -6.80
N VAL A 132 -7.05 9.76 -6.15
CA VAL A 132 -6.01 10.44 -5.38
C VAL A 132 -4.66 10.22 -6.03
N THR A 133 -3.68 11.09 -5.75
CA THR A 133 -2.31 10.90 -6.22
C THR A 133 -1.34 10.93 -5.06
N LEU A 134 -0.65 9.82 -4.84
CA LEU A 134 0.47 9.76 -3.92
C LEU A 134 1.72 10.31 -4.61
N LEU A 135 2.32 11.33 -4.01
CA LEU A 135 3.61 11.88 -4.38
C LEU A 135 4.65 11.47 -3.33
N VAL A 136 5.81 11.01 -3.79
CA VAL A 136 6.98 10.77 -2.95
C VAL A 136 8.08 11.72 -3.40
N ARG A 137 8.62 12.50 -2.46
CA ARG A 137 9.65 13.50 -2.72
C ARG A 137 10.95 13.17 -1.99
N ASP A 138 12.08 13.55 -2.56
CA ASP A 138 13.37 13.49 -1.89
C ASP A 138 13.61 14.70 -0.97
N VAL A 139 14.82 14.78 -0.40
CA VAL A 139 15.23 15.85 0.52
C VAL A 139 15.33 17.23 -0.14
N GLU A 140 15.39 17.28 -1.47
CA GLU A 140 15.38 18.52 -2.27
C GLU A 140 13.95 18.87 -2.72
N ALA A 141 12.93 18.18 -2.18
CA ALA A 141 11.52 18.30 -2.54
C ALA A 141 11.21 17.92 -4.00
N LYS A 142 12.13 17.26 -4.71
CA LYS A 142 11.89 16.76 -6.05
C LYS A 142 11.00 15.52 -5.99
N VAL A 143 9.97 15.47 -6.84
CA VAL A 143 9.12 14.27 -6.98
C VAL A 143 9.94 13.15 -7.61
N VAL A 144 10.11 12.07 -6.86
CA VAL A 144 10.87 10.88 -7.26
C VAL A 144 9.96 9.71 -7.62
N ALA A 145 8.74 9.65 -7.08
CA ALA A 145 7.70 8.71 -7.49
C ALA A 145 6.32 9.35 -7.40
N LYS A 146 5.43 8.90 -8.30
CA LYS A 146 4.04 9.37 -8.39
C LYS A 146 3.13 8.19 -8.70
N PHE A 147 2.10 7.99 -7.89
CA PHE A 147 1.09 6.95 -8.11
C PHE A 147 -0.30 7.59 -8.13
N THR A 148 -1.03 7.41 -9.22
CA THR A 148 -2.44 7.81 -9.31
C THR A 148 -3.31 6.61 -8.99
N VAL A 149 -4.19 6.76 -8.00
CA VAL A 149 -4.95 5.69 -7.36
C VAL A 149 -6.42 6.02 -7.49
N ASP A 150 -7.18 5.16 -8.15
CA ASP A 150 -8.64 5.23 -8.17
C ASP A 150 -9.20 4.47 -6.97
N LEU A 151 -9.70 5.18 -5.95
CA LEU A 151 -10.27 4.54 -4.77
C LEU A 151 -11.61 3.84 -5.09
N ALA A 152 -12.31 4.24 -6.16
CA ALA A 152 -13.59 3.64 -6.52
C ALA A 152 -13.43 2.17 -6.97
N SER A 153 -12.28 1.80 -7.52
CA SER A 153 -11.97 0.45 -7.98
C SER A 153 -11.44 -0.50 -6.88
N MET A 154 -11.26 -0.01 -5.65
CA MET A 154 -10.54 -0.70 -4.57
C MET A 154 -11.48 -1.29 -3.48
N ARG A 155 -12.45 -2.10 -3.89
CA ARG A 155 -13.49 -2.68 -3.03
C ARG A 155 -13.39 -4.19 -2.92
#